data_AF-A0A026WCG5-F1
#
_entry.id   AF-A0A026WCG5-F1
#
_cell.length_a   1.000
_cell.length_b   1.000
_cell.length_c   1.000
_cell.angle_alpha   90.00
_cell.angle_beta   90.00
_cell.angle_gamma   90.00
#
_symmetry.space_group_name_H-M   'P 1'
#
loop_
_entity.id
_entity.type
_entity.pdbx_description
1 polymer ?
#
loop_
_entity_poly.entity_id
_entity_poly.type
_entity_poly.pdbx_seq_one_letter_code
_entity_poly.pdbx_strand_id
1 'polypeptide(L)'
;LTFDSKLTWRTHLCNLKAECQRRLNIIKSIASCNWGADKTTILNSYKALVRSKLDYGSIVYASAKKYIIDIINPIHTAGLRLAIGAFRTSPTNSILAESSESPLNIRREKLLLFFACKIASQPTNPVYQNIFTDKYTDISIQKPSLPIPIYTRLKNILNNTGQTFPTVITTSALNKPPWLPYTSSPIDDSLTFFSKESTNPNTYLALFREL
;
A
#
# COMPACT_ATOMS: atom_id res chain seq x y z
N LEU A 1 12.43 8.15 1.22
CA LEU A 1 13.28 6.96 1.46
C LEU A 1 14.73 7.44 1.43
N THR A 2 15.61 6.96 2.31
CA THR A 2 17.01 7.43 2.36
C THR A 2 17.92 6.22 2.18
N PHE A 3 18.70 6.21 1.11
CA PHE A 3 19.64 5.13 0.83
C PHE A 3 20.98 5.41 1.51
N ASP A 4 21.53 4.41 2.18
CA ASP A 4 22.91 4.40 2.65
C ASP A 4 23.76 3.48 1.76
N SER A 5 25.07 3.72 1.70
CA SER A 5 25.98 2.98 0.80
C SER A 5 25.99 1.46 1.03
N LYS A 6 25.67 1.03 2.25
CA LYS A 6 25.59 -0.38 2.65
C LYS A 6 24.17 -0.92 2.73
N LEU A 7 23.16 -0.10 2.39
CA LEU A 7 21.74 -0.45 2.45
C LEU A 7 21.34 -1.06 3.82
N THR A 8 21.90 -0.55 4.91
CA THR A 8 21.55 -0.99 6.28
C THR A 8 20.21 -0.43 6.73
N TRP A 9 19.73 0.63 6.10
CA TRP A 9 18.47 1.33 6.38
C TRP A 9 18.36 1.97 7.77
N ARG A 10 19.42 1.97 8.58
CA ARG A 10 19.39 2.52 9.94
C ARG A 10 18.98 3.99 9.94
N THR A 11 19.67 4.81 9.16
CA THR A 11 19.37 6.26 9.07
C THR A 11 17.94 6.49 8.60
N HIS A 12 17.49 5.74 7.59
CA HIS A 12 16.12 5.85 7.10
C HIS A 12 15.09 5.49 8.18
N LEU A 13 15.27 4.38 8.89
CA LEU A 13 14.33 3.91 9.91
C LEU A 13 14.31 4.80 11.16
N CYS A 14 15.45 5.37 11.55
CA CYS A 14 15.50 6.39 12.60
C CYS A 14 14.73 7.66 12.21
N ASN A 15 14.93 8.15 10.98
CA ASN A 15 14.21 9.32 10.48
C ASN A 15 12.71 9.05 10.32
N LEU A 16 12.36 7.86 9.80
CA LEU A 16 10.98 7.38 9.71
C LEU A 16 10.33 7.35 11.09
N LYS A 17 11.06 6.87 12.10
CA LYS A 17 10.60 6.87 13.48
C LYS A 17 10.29 8.28 13.98
N ALA A 18 11.22 9.21 13.79
CA ALA A 18 11.04 10.60 14.23
C ALA A 18 9.86 11.28 13.50
N GLU A 19 9.67 11.02 12.21
CA GLU A 19 8.53 11.55 11.45
C GLU A 19 7.20 10.98 11.96
N CYS A 20 7.12 9.67 12.14
CA CYS A 20 5.91 9.03 12.67
C CYS A 20 5.62 9.47 14.12
N GLN A 21 6.64 9.72 14.94
CA GLN A 21 6.47 10.26 16.29
C GLN A 21 5.79 11.64 16.28
N ARG A 22 6.16 12.52 15.33
CA ARG A 22 5.51 13.82 15.14
C ARG A 22 4.05 13.66 14.74
N ARG A 23 3.76 12.73 13.81
CA ARG A 23 2.39 12.42 13.37
C ARG A 23 1.53 11.82 14.49
N LEU A 24 2.13 11.03 15.39
CA LEU A 24 1.44 10.53 16.58
C LEU A 24 0.98 11.66 17.51
N ASN A 25 1.66 12.81 17.55
CA ASN A 25 1.21 13.93 18.37
C ASN A 25 -0.11 14.54 17.86
N ILE A 26 -0.36 14.50 16.54
CA ILE A 26 -1.65 14.88 15.95
C ILE A 26 -2.75 13.90 16.40
N ILE A 27 -2.43 12.61 16.42
CA ILE A 27 -3.38 11.59 16.91
C ILE A 27 -3.66 11.77 18.39
N LYS A 28 -2.64 12.12 19.20
CA LYS A 28 -2.82 12.43 20.63
C LYS A 28 -3.76 13.61 20.88
N SER A 29 -3.69 14.67 20.08
CA SER A 29 -4.58 15.82 20.26
C SER A 29 -6.04 15.45 19.95
N ILE A 30 -6.26 14.57 18.96
CA ILE A 30 -7.60 14.09 18.59
C ILE A 30 -8.12 13.05 19.59
N ALA A 31 -7.24 12.28 20.22
CA ALA A 31 -7.57 11.26 21.22
C ALA A 31 -7.75 11.82 22.64
N SER A 32 -7.97 13.13 22.80
CA SER A 32 -8.11 13.76 24.12
C SER A 32 -9.40 13.32 24.84
N CYS A 33 -9.39 13.22 26.17
CA CYS A 33 -10.54 12.72 26.93
C CYS A 33 -11.73 13.68 27.00
N ASN A 34 -11.52 14.99 26.78
CA ASN A 34 -12.59 15.96 26.89
C ASN A 34 -13.39 16.05 25.58
N TRP A 35 -12.73 16.24 24.45
CA TRP A 35 -13.35 16.45 23.13
C TRP A 35 -12.84 15.42 22.11
N GLY A 36 -12.62 14.19 22.57
CA GLY A 36 -12.00 13.12 21.77
C GLY A 36 -12.90 12.64 20.63
N ALA A 37 -12.27 12.25 19.52
CA ALA A 37 -12.98 11.56 18.44
C ALA A 37 -13.28 10.10 18.82
N ASP A 38 -14.23 9.49 18.10
CA ASP A 38 -14.53 8.06 18.26
C ASP A 38 -13.32 7.16 17.92
N LYS A 39 -13.24 5.98 18.56
CA LYS A 39 -12.20 4.95 18.36
C LYS A 39 -11.94 4.68 16.88
N THR A 40 -13.00 4.56 16.08
CA THR A 40 -12.90 4.28 14.65
C THR A 40 -12.22 5.42 13.90
N THR A 41 -12.55 6.66 14.24
CA THR A 41 -12.00 7.88 13.63
C THR A 41 -10.53 8.05 13.98
N ILE A 42 -10.14 7.79 15.22
CA ILE A 42 -8.74 7.84 15.65
C ILE A 42 -7.94 6.73 14.96
N LEU A 43 -8.50 5.51 14.86
CA LEU A 43 -7.86 4.40 14.17
C LEU A 43 -7.68 4.68 12.67
N ASN A 44 -8.68 5.27 12.01
CA ASN A 44 -8.58 5.69 10.61
C ASN A 44 -7.54 6.79 10.42
N SER A 45 -7.48 7.77 11.33
CA SER A 45 -6.46 8.82 11.34
C SER A 45 -5.06 8.23 11.52
N TYR A 46 -4.92 7.22 12.39
CA TYR A 46 -3.68 6.45 12.55
C TYR A 46 -3.26 5.76 11.24
N LYS A 47 -4.20 5.08 10.57
CA LYS A 47 -3.94 4.40 9.29
C LYS A 47 -3.51 5.42 8.22
N ALA A 48 -4.19 6.55 8.13
CA ALA A 48 -3.95 7.58 7.13
C ALA A 48 -2.63 8.33 7.33
N LEU A 49 -2.25 8.64 8.57
CA LEU A 49 -1.08 9.48 8.85
C LEU A 49 0.18 8.67 9.14
N VAL A 50 0.09 7.68 10.03
CA VAL A 50 1.28 6.96 10.54
C VAL A 50 1.50 5.69 9.75
N ARG A 51 0.47 4.85 9.60
CA ARG A 51 0.61 3.55 8.93
C ARG A 51 0.98 3.71 7.45
N SER A 52 0.34 4.65 6.75
CA SER A 52 0.69 4.98 5.35
C SER A 52 2.18 5.32 5.19
N LYS A 53 2.75 6.05 6.16
CA LYS A 53 4.16 6.42 6.16
C LYS A 53 5.07 5.22 6.44
N LEU A 54 4.67 4.33 7.35
CA LEU A 54 5.37 3.07 7.60
C LEU A 54 5.31 2.14 6.37
N ASP A 55 4.16 2.03 5.73
CA ASP A 55 3.99 1.14 4.57
C ASP A 55 4.78 1.60 3.35
N TYR A 56 4.97 2.91 3.22
CA TYR A 56 5.74 3.48 2.12
C TYR A 56 7.20 3.00 2.14
N GLY A 57 7.59 2.29 1.08
CA GLY A 57 8.95 1.76 0.94
C GLY A 57 9.22 0.51 1.78
N SER A 58 8.21 -0.07 2.43
CA SER A 58 8.37 -1.22 3.31
C SER A 58 8.90 -2.46 2.60
N ILE A 59 8.60 -2.62 1.33
CA ILE A 59 9.14 -3.68 0.46
C ILE A 59 10.68 -3.60 0.36
N VAL A 60 11.21 -2.38 0.34
CA VAL A 60 12.64 -2.10 0.15
C VAL A 60 13.39 -2.21 1.49
N TYR A 61 12.98 -1.41 2.48
CA TYR A 61 13.69 -1.38 3.76
C TYR A 61 13.46 -2.64 4.61
N ALA A 62 12.48 -3.51 4.28
CA ALA A 62 12.31 -4.80 4.95
C ALA A 62 13.49 -5.77 4.74
N SER A 63 14.47 -5.41 3.91
CA SER A 63 15.74 -6.12 3.80
C SER A 63 16.71 -5.81 4.95
N ALA A 64 16.43 -4.80 5.77
CA ALA A 64 17.23 -4.45 6.94
C ALA A 64 17.28 -5.57 7.98
N LYS A 65 18.31 -5.54 8.83
CA LYS A 65 18.44 -6.49 9.95
C LYS A 65 17.27 -6.32 10.93
N LYS A 66 16.82 -7.44 11.51
CA LYS A 66 15.66 -7.51 12.41
C LYS A 66 15.67 -6.43 13.50
N TYR A 67 16.79 -6.28 14.21
CA TYR A 67 16.92 -5.28 15.28
C TYR A 67 16.80 -3.82 14.80
N ILE A 68 17.12 -3.53 13.53
CA ILE A 68 16.96 -2.19 12.93
C ILE A 68 15.49 -1.97 12.57
N ILE A 69 14.84 -2.97 11.97
CA ILE A 69 13.41 -2.92 11.63
C ILE A 69 12.57 -2.79 12.91
N ASP A 70 12.95 -3.45 14.00
CA ASP A 70 12.17 -3.44 15.23
C ASP A 70 12.08 -2.06 15.90
N ILE A 71 12.93 -1.10 15.49
CA ILE A 71 12.88 0.31 15.94
C ILE A 71 11.52 0.96 15.67
N ILE A 72 10.80 0.56 14.62
CA ILE A 72 9.48 1.13 14.27
C ILE A 72 8.29 0.43 14.94
N ASN A 73 8.47 -0.75 15.54
CA ASN A 73 7.37 -1.47 16.20
C ASN A 73 6.73 -0.67 17.36
N PRO A 74 7.49 0.02 18.22
CA PRO A 74 6.90 0.84 19.30
C PRO A 74 5.98 1.96 18.81
N ILE A 75 6.20 2.47 17.60
CA ILE A 75 5.38 3.54 17.01
C ILE A 75 4.01 2.98 16.63
N HIS A 76 4.00 1.80 16.01
CA HIS A 76 2.78 1.12 15.63
C HIS A 76 1.94 0.81 16.88
N THR A 77 2.53 0.20 17.90
CA THR A 77 1.81 -0.11 19.13
C THR A 77 1.38 1.14 19.90
N ALA A 78 2.20 2.20 19.93
CA ALA A 78 1.81 3.48 20.53
C ALA A 78 0.61 4.12 19.83
N GLY A 79 0.57 4.09 18.50
CA GLY A 79 -0.58 4.58 17.73
C GLY A 79 -1.85 3.79 17.99
N LEU A 80 -1.75 2.46 18.06
CA LEU A 80 -2.89 1.61 18.37
C LEU A 80 -3.40 1.81 19.80
N ARG A 81 -2.50 1.96 20.79
CA ARG A 81 -2.88 2.27 22.17
C ARG A 81 -3.66 3.57 22.27
N LEU A 82 -3.22 4.61 21.57
CA LEU A 82 -3.95 5.88 21.51
C LEU A 82 -5.32 5.71 20.87
N ALA A 83 -5.42 4.91 19.80
CA ALA A 83 -6.69 4.68 19.11
C ALA A 83 -7.71 3.93 19.96
N ILE A 84 -7.29 2.92 20.73
CA ILE A 84 -8.19 2.10 21.54
C ILE A 84 -8.30 2.56 23.01
N GLY A 85 -7.57 3.62 23.41
CA GLY A 85 -7.52 4.08 24.80
C GLY A 85 -6.81 3.12 25.77
N ALA A 86 -5.94 2.24 25.29
CA ALA A 86 -5.27 1.24 26.14
C ALA A 86 -4.16 1.84 27.00
N PHE A 87 -3.95 1.26 28.18
CA PHE A 87 -2.84 1.61 29.06
C PHE A 87 -1.49 1.43 28.37
N ARG A 88 -0.48 2.18 28.82
CA ARG A 88 0.90 2.06 28.32
C ARG A 88 1.52 0.69 28.62
N THR A 89 1.03 0.00 29.65
CA THR A 89 1.51 -1.31 30.11
C THR A 89 0.79 -2.49 29.46
N SER A 90 -0.31 -2.28 28.72
CA SER A 90 -1.04 -3.37 28.07
C SER A 90 -0.12 -4.19 27.14
N PRO A 91 -0.25 -5.52 27.06
CA PRO A 91 0.59 -6.32 26.19
C PRO A 91 0.29 -6.07 24.70
N THR A 92 1.32 -6.13 23.85
CA THR A 92 1.22 -5.84 22.41
C THR A 92 0.20 -6.75 21.71
N ASN A 93 0.17 -8.03 22.05
CA ASN A 93 -0.74 -8.99 21.40
C ASN A 93 -2.21 -8.65 21.66
N SER A 94 -2.56 -8.25 22.87
CA SER A 94 -3.93 -7.81 23.20
C SER A 94 -4.32 -6.53 22.47
N ILE A 95 -3.38 -5.59 22.29
CA ILE A 95 -3.65 -4.37 21.52
C ILE A 95 -3.91 -4.68 20.05
N LEU A 96 -3.11 -5.57 19.45
CA LEU A 96 -3.29 -5.98 18.06
C LEU A 96 -4.63 -6.69 17.86
N ALA A 97 -5.01 -7.58 18.79
CA ALA A 97 -6.31 -8.25 18.79
C ALA A 97 -7.47 -7.24 18.90
N GLU A 98 -7.44 -6.35 19.89
CA GLU A 98 -8.51 -5.37 20.17
C GLU A 98 -8.66 -4.29 19.08
N SER A 99 -7.57 -3.97 18.37
CA SER A 99 -7.59 -3.01 17.26
C SER A 99 -7.87 -3.65 15.90
N SER A 100 -7.97 -4.99 15.82
CA SER A 100 -8.09 -5.74 14.56
C SER A 100 -6.96 -5.41 13.57
N GLU A 101 -5.74 -5.22 14.07
CA GLU A 101 -4.57 -4.86 13.28
C GLU A 101 -3.48 -5.93 13.32
N SER A 102 -2.85 -6.17 12.17
CA SER A 102 -1.74 -7.12 12.04
C SER A 102 -0.42 -6.49 12.50
N PRO A 103 0.50 -7.25 13.10
CA PRO A 103 1.84 -6.76 13.39
C PRO A 103 2.57 -6.36 12.10
N LEU A 104 3.52 -5.41 12.22
CA LEU A 104 4.15 -4.79 11.06
C LEU A 104 4.94 -5.79 10.20
N ASN A 105 5.50 -6.87 10.76
CA ASN A 105 6.19 -7.89 9.98
C ASN A 105 5.24 -8.57 8.99
N ILE A 106 4.10 -9.09 9.47
CA ILE A 106 3.08 -9.74 8.64
C ILE A 106 2.53 -8.75 7.61
N ARG A 107 2.33 -7.49 8.01
CA ARG A 107 1.90 -6.45 7.07
C ARG A 107 2.89 -6.24 5.93
N ARG A 108 4.19 -6.18 6.21
CA ARG A 108 5.23 -6.01 5.18
C ARG A 108 5.31 -7.20 4.25
N GLU A 109 5.14 -8.42 4.78
CA GLU A 109 5.07 -9.64 3.97
C GLU A 109 3.85 -9.60 3.02
N LYS A 110 2.68 -9.22 3.53
CA LYS A 110 1.47 -9.02 2.71
C LYS A 110 1.69 -7.97 1.61
N LEU A 111 2.33 -6.85 1.93
CA LEU A 111 2.65 -5.81 0.95
C LEU A 111 3.65 -6.30 -0.12
N LEU A 112 4.63 -7.10 0.28
CA LEU A 112 5.57 -7.73 -0.64
C LEU A 112 4.87 -8.72 -1.58
N LEU A 113 3.95 -9.54 -1.08
CA LEU A 113 3.16 -10.47 -1.90
C LEU A 113 2.30 -9.71 -2.91
N PHE A 114 1.57 -8.67 -2.49
CA PHE A 114 0.78 -7.85 -3.40
C PHE A 114 1.63 -7.16 -4.47
N PHE A 115 2.81 -6.67 -4.07
CA PHE A 115 3.75 -6.10 -5.02
C PHE A 115 4.26 -7.14 -6.02
N ALA A 116 4.59 -8.35 -5.56
CA ALA A 116 5.00 -9.43 -6.45
C ALA A 116 3.89 -9.83 -7.42
N CYS A 117 2.64 -9.99 -6.96
CA CYS A 117 1.50 -10.23 -7.86
C CYS A 117 1.33 -9.12 -8.89
N LYS A 118 1.47 -7.85 -8.48
CA LYS A 118 1.41 -6.72 -9.41
C LYS A 118 2.52 -6.80 -10.47
N ILE A 119 3.76 -7.09 -10.07
CA ILE A 119 4.86 -7.23 -11.03
C ILE A 119 4.70 -8.47 -11.91
N ALA A 120 4.18 -9.57 -11.38
CA ALA A 120 3.87 -10.76 -12.17
C ALA A 120 2.84 -10.48 -13.28
N SER A 121 1.87 -9.59 -13.01
CA SER A 121 0.93 -9.15 -14.04
C SER A 121 1.57 -8.30 -15.15
N GLN A 122 2.81 -7.82 -14.98
CA GLN A 122 3.52 -6.98 -15.94
C GLN A 122 4.94 -7.50 -16.20
N PRO A 123 5.09 -8.57 -17.00
CA PRO A 123 6.41 -9.19 -17.24
C PRO A 123 7.43 -8.26 -17.93
N THR A 124 6.94 -7.21 -18.62
CA THR A 124 7.78 -6.18 -19.25
C THR A 124 8.45 -5.24 -18.24
N ASN A 125 8.04 -5.27 -16.97
CA ASN A 125 8.62 -4.41 -15.95
C ASN A 125 10.09 -4.80 -15.67
N PRO A 126 11.04 -3.84 -15.65
CA PRO A 126 12.45 -4.14 -15.39
C PRO A 126 12.70 -4.82 -14.04
N VAL A 127 11.81 -4.61 -13.06
CA VAL A 127 11.89 -5.22 -11.73
C VAL A 127 11.50 -6.71 -11.73
N TYR A 128 10.81 -7.19 -12.77
CA TYR A 128 10.32 -8.58 -12.85
C TYR A 128 11.43 -9.60 -12.62
N GLN A 129 12.54 -9.43 -13.33
CA GLN A 129 13.68 -10.35 -13.18
C GLN A 129 14.20 -10.35 -11.74
N ASN A 130 14.30 -9.20 -11.08
CA ASN A 130 14.83 -9.12 -9.71
C ASN A 130 13.94 -9.80 -8.65
N ILE A 131 12.64 -9.97 -8.92
CA ILE A 131 11.69 -10.63 -8.00
C ILE A 131 11.59 -12.12 -8.26
N PHE A 132 11.62 -12.55 -9.52
CA PHE A 132 11.31 -13.93 -9.92
C PHE A 132 12.52 -14.74 -10.39
N THR A 133 13.69 -14.12 -10.53
CA THR A 133 14.93 -14.83 -10.89
C THR A 133 15.94 -14.80 -9.76
N ASP A 134 16.62 -15.93 -9.61
CA ASP A 134 17.58 -16.14 -8.54
C ASP A 134 18.97 -15.61 -8.89
N LYS A 135 19.13 -14.28 -8.91
CA LYS A 135 20.39 -13.63 -9.33
C LYS A 135 21.39 -13.39 -8.20
N TYR A 136 20.91 -13.28 -6.95
CA TYR A 136 21.69 -12.72 -5.85
C TYR A 136 21.75 -13.62 -4.60
N THR A 137 21.18 -14.82 -4.63
CA THR A 137 21.21 -15.72 -3.47
C THR A 137 22.62 -16.19 -3.14
N ASP A 138 23.42 -16.61 -4.11
CA ASP A 138 24.80 -17.06 -3.89
C ASP A 138 25.64 -15.99 -3.19
N ILE A 139 25.51 -14.74 -3.64
CA ILE A 139 26.18 -13.59 -3.04
C ILE A 139 25.70 -13.37 -1.60
N SER A 140 24.41 -13.55 -1.32
CA SER A 140 23.86 -13.41 0.03
C SER A 140 24.35 -14.52 0.98
N ILE A 141 24.57 -15.73 0.46
CA ILE A 141 25.12 -16.87 1.23
C ILE A 141 26.59 -16.60 1.56
N GLN A 142 27.36 -16.12 0.61
CA GLN A 142 28.78 -15.77 0.81
C GLN A 142 28.97 -14.55 1.74
N LYS A 143 28.04 -13.59 1.72
CA LYS A 143 28.12 -12.33 2.47
C LYS A 143 26.86 -12.09 3.32
N PRO A 144 26.72 -12.76 4.48
CA PRO A 144 25.53 -12.65 5.33
C PRO A 144 25.35 -11.27 5.99
N SER A 145 26.37 -10.40 5.90
CA SER A 145 26.29 -9.02 6.38
C SER A 145 25.40 -8.14 5.50
N LEU A 146 25.18 -8.53 4.24
CA LEU A 146 24.39 -7.78 3.27
C LEU A 146 22.87 -7.97 3.49
N PRO A 147 22.06 -7.00 3.06
CA PRO A 147 20.60 -7.13 3.11
C PRO A 147 20.10 -8.29 2.24
N ILE A 148 19.06 -8.98 2.73
CA ILE A 148 18.51 -10.16 2.05
C ILE A 148 17.78 -9.72 0.76
N PRO A 149 18.09 -10.33 -0.39
CA PRO A 149 17.42 -10.04 -1.66
C PRO A 149 15.91 -10.22 -1.61
N ILE A 150 15.19 -9.50 -2.48
CA ILE A 150 13.72 -9.56 -2.53
C ILE A 150 13.19 -10.94 -2.91
N TYR A 151 13.84 -11.61 -3.88
CA TYR A 151 13.51 -12.99 -4.28
C TYR A 151 13.58 -13.96 -3.09
N THR A 152 14.69 -13.95 -2.33
CA THR A 152 14.86 -14.82 -1.16
C THR A 152 13.82 -14.56 -0.08
N ARG A 153 13.49 -13.28 0.18
CA ARG A 153 12.43 -12.91 1.12
C ARG A 153 11.07 -13.44 0.68
N LEU A 154 10.73 -13.31 -0.61
CA LEU A 154 9.49 -13.82 -1.17
C LEU A 154 9.43 -15.36 -1.10
N LYS A 155 10.51 -16.04 -1.50
CA LYS A 155 10.64 -17.49 -1.39
C LYS A 155 10.45 -17.99 0.05
N ASN A 156 11.05 -17.32 1.02
CA ASN A 156 10.89 -17.66 2.44
C ASN A 156 9.43 -17.50 2.89
N ILE A 157 8.72 -16.46 2.46
CA ILE A 157 7.30 -16.26 2.79
C ILE A 157 6.44 -17.39 2.20
N LEU A 158 6.66 -17.74 0.92
CA LEU A 158 5.96 -18.83 0.25
C LEU A 158 6.22 -20.18 0.94
N ASN A 159 7.48 -20.46 1.27
CA ASN A 159 7.85 -21.68 1.99
C ASN A 159 7.22 -21.74 3.39
N ASN A 160 7.25 -20.64 4.14
CA ASN A 160 6.67 -20.57 5.49
C ASN A 160 5.15 -20.72 5.49
N THR A 161 4.49 -20.31 4.40
CA THR A 161 3.04 -20.42 4.24
C THR A 161 2.61 -21.73 3.57
N GLY A 162 3.55 -22.52 3.06
CA GLY A 162 3.26 -23.73 2.28
C GLY A 162 2.52 -23.44 0.97
N GLN A 163 2.58 -22.21 0.46
CA GLN A 163 1.87 -21.78 -0.75
C GLN A 163 2.82 -21.68 -1.93
N THR A 164 2.34 -22.05 -3.11
CA THR A 164 3.01 -21.75 -4.37
C THR A 164 2.63 -20.35 -4.84
N PHE A 165 3.49 -19.74 -5.66
CA PHE A 165 3.15 -18.45 -6.26
C PHE A 165 1.98 -18.63 -7.23
N PRO A 166 0.92 -17.80 -7.16
CA PRO A 166 -0.26 -17.97 -8.00
C PRO A 166 0.03 -17.69 -9.47
N THR A 167 -0.74 -18.32 -10.36
CA THR A 167 -0.76 -17.96 -11.79
C THR A 167 -1.44 -16.59 -11.94
N VAL A 168 -0.69 -15.58 -12.35
CA VAL A 168 -1.19 -14.20 -12.47
C VAL A 168 -1.51 -13.89 -13.93
N ILE A 169 -2.71 -13.35 -14.18
CA ILE A 169 -3.12 -12.88 -15.50
C ILE A 169 -2.27 -11.65 -15.87
N THR A 170 -1.69 -11.66 -17.06
CA THR A 170 -0.92 -10.53 -17.57
C THR A 170 -1.86 -9.38 -17.93
N THR A 171 -1.51 -8.18 -17.48
CA THR A 171 -2.18 -6.94 -17.84
C THR A 171 -1.42 -6.31 -18.99
N SER A 172 -2.08 -6.12 -20.13
CA SER A 172 -1.56 -5.25 -21.17
C SER A 172 -1.88 -3.81 -20.82
N ALA A 173 -0.94 -2.90 -21.12
CA ALA A 173 -1.28 -1.49 -21.13
C ALA A 173 -2.38 -1.27 -22.18
N LEU A 174 -3.40 -0.49 -21.84
CA LEU A 174 -4.34 -0.04 -22.85
C LEU A 174 -3.56 0.78 -23.87
N ASN A 175 -3.51 0.30 -25.12
CA ASN A 175 -2.83 1.00 -26.21
C ASN A 175 -3.46 2.38 -26.48
N LYS A 176 -4.70 2.59 -26.01
CA LYS A 176 -5.43 3.83 -26.11
C LYS A 176 -5.76 4.34 -24.70
N PRO A 177 -5.41 5.60 -24.37
CA PRO A 177 -5.81 6.18 -23.10
C PRO A 177 -7.34 6.29 -22.98
N PRO A 178 -7.89 6.14 -21.77
CA PRO A 178 -9.35 6.09 -21.54
C PRO A 178 -10.07 7.41 -21.80
N TRP A 179 -9.36 8.54 -21.86
CA TRP A 179 -9.91 9.85 -22.21
C TRP A 179 -9.97 10.12 -23.72
N LEU A 180 -9.34 9.28 -24.55
CA LEU A 180 -9.59 9.36 -25.98
C LEU A 180 -10.93 8.67 -26.27
N PRO A 181 -11.84 9.31 -27.01
CA PRO A 181 -13.11 8.70 -27.33
C PRO A 181 -12.85 7.36 -28.01
N TYR A 182 -13.49 6.28 -27.52
CA TYR A 182 -13.59 5.05 -28.28
C TYR A 182 -14.36 5.41 -29.55
N THR A 183 -13.65 5.63 -30.66
CA THR A 183 -14.17 6.09 -31.95
C THR A 183 -15.02 5.01 -32.64
N SER A 184 -15.73 4.19 -31.87
CA SER A 184 -16.57 3.09 -32.33
C SER A 184 -17.91 3.01 -31.60
N SER A 185 -18.19 3.88 -30.63
CA SER A 185 -19.56 4.12 -30.18
C SER A 185 -19.99 5.45 -30.77
N PRO A 186 -20.91 5.47 -31.75
CA PRO A 186 -21.45 6.72 -32.25
C PRO A 186 -22.20 7.36 -31.08
N ILE A 187 -21.64 8.43 -30.52
CA ILE A 187 -22.45 9.36 -29.76
C ILE A 187 -23.40 9.92 -30.79
N ASP A 188 -24.68 9.59 -30.67
CA ASP A 188 -25.66 10.15 -31.59
C ASP A 188 -25.96 11.59 -31.20
N ASP A 189 -25.25 12.51 -31.84
CA ASP A 189 -25.43 13.95 -31.70
C ASP A 189 -26.55 14.47 -32.62
N SER A 190 -27.36 13.60 -33.25
CA SER A 190 -28.44 13.98 -34.18
C SER A 190 -29.42 15.01 -33.60
N LEU A 191 -29.71 14.91 -32.30
CA LEU A 191 -30.63 15.84 -31.62
C LEU A 191 -30.01 17.21 -31.35
N THR A 192 -28.68 17.35 -31.43
CA THR A 192 -27.99 18.64 -31.21
C THR A 192 -28.10 19.58 -32.42
N PHE A 193 -28.48 19.06 -33.59
CA PHE A 193 -28.66 19.86 -34.80
C PHE A 193 -29.92 20.73 -34.78
N PHE A 194 -30.88 20.46 -33.89
CA PHE A 194 -32.12 21.22 -33.77
C PHE A 194 -31.98 22.34 -32.73
N SER A 195 -32.45 23.55 -33.06
CA SER A 195 -32.49 24.67 -32.11
C SER A 195 -33.62 24.51 -31.09
N LYS A 196 -33.29 24.69 -29.82
CA LYS A 196 -34.22 24.54 -28.69
C LYS A 196 -35.34 25.60 -28.69
N GLU A 197 -35.10 26.76 -29.30
CA GLU A 197 -36.05 27.87 -29.31
C GLU A 197 -37.11 27.73 -30.39
N SER A 198 -36.75 27.15 -31.54
CA SER A 198 -37.62 27.06 -32.72
C SER A 198 -38.33 25.72 -32.85
N THR A 199 -37.78 24.66 -32.26
CA THR A 199 -38.24 23.29 -32.51
C THR A 199 -39.26 22.86 -31.45
N ASN A 200 -40.39 22.31 -31.90
CA ASN A 200 -41.45 21.86 -31.00
C ASN A 200 -40.94 20.72 -30.09
N PRO A 201 -41.18 20.76 -28.77
CA PRO A 201 -40.78 19.71 -27.83
C PRO A 201 -41.22 18.29 -28.23
N ASN A 202 -42.37 18.16 -28.89
CA ASN A 202 -42.88 16.86 -29.35
C ASN A 202 -42.00 16.24 -30.45
N THR A 203 -41.32 17.07 -31.25
CA THR A 203 -40.40 16.61 -32.30
C THR A 203 -39.14 15.98 -31.69
N TYR A 204 -38.59 16.59 -30.63
CA TYR A 204 -37.49 15.97 -29.88
C TYR A 204 -37.89 14.65 -29.25
N LEU A 205 -39.11 14.56 -28.69
CA LEU A 205 -39.63 13.32 -28.10
C LEU A 205 -39.86 12.22 -29.13
N ALA A 206 -40.28 12.57 -30.35
CA ALA A 206 -40.44 11.61 -31.43
C ALA A 206 -39.08 11.07 -31.90
N LEU A 207 -38.14 11.96 -32.20
CA LEU A 207 -36.79 11.58 -32.65
C LEU A 207 -36.03 10.79 -31.58
N PHE A 208 -36.16 11.16 -30.30
CA PHE A 208 -35.55 10.39 -29.20
C PHE A 208 -36.14 8.98 -29.05
N ARG A 209 -37.40 8.76 -29.44
CA ARG A 209 -38.02 7.42 -29.42
C ARG A 209 -37.58 6.55 -30.60
N GLU A 210 -36.99 7.14 -31.63
CA GLU A 210 -36.48 6.44 -32.82
C GLU A 210 -35.00 6.01 -32.68
N LEU A 211 -34.31 6.51 -31.65
CA LEU A 211 -32.93 6.15 -31.27
C LEU A 211 -32.90 4.97 -30.28
#